data_AF-C3RWI9-F1
#
_entry.id   AF-C3RWI9-F1
#
_cell.length_a   1.000
_cell.length_b   1.000
_cell.length_c   1.000
_cell.angle_alpha   90.00
_cell.angle_beta   90.00
_cell.angle_gamma   90.00
#
_symmetry.space_group_name_H-M   'P 1'
#
loop_
_entity.id
_entity.type
_entity.pdbx_description
1 polymer ?
#
loop_
_entity_poly.entity_id
_entity_poly.type
_entity_poly.pdbx_seq_one_letter_code
_entity_poly.pdbx_strand_id
1 'polypeptide(L)'
;PDDYGIPRWQGTPEENAAMYRTAVRICGGRETHFLPLDEKTIKLVSAAKGGKPIVFEDVDLPYTDATKCVIPNKCKYAAITMVGQEPVTTKNHAPDFGGTFGAHQAYSMAAKIEFMLRAFMRGIGYLDVFGATEINVPWGIVSGLSELSRMKSGMNPKVGSLFRKCVIGLTDMEFPVSKPIDAGMHRFCYDCGKCAEMCPAQAIVKRDVLREPTWEITSPDNPTGNPTNLKPELFNRPGKRVWPFNHFACHNLWVETASDGCGRCQGLCVFNNFHLSSIHPLVKTTVSVTPLLNSFFYNADRLFGYGELPESSREDFWLKPDKYLPITGFK
;
A
#
# COMPACT_ATOMS: atom_id res chain seq x y z
N PRO A 1 -31.44 1.93 -0.99
CA PRO A 1 -32.30 0.89 -1.59
C PRO A 1 -33.78 1.18 -1.38
N ASP A 2 -34.19 1.36 -0.12
CA ASP A 2 -35.59 1.61 0.25
C ASP A 2 -36.15 2.86 -0.42
N ASP A 3 -35.37 3.95 -0.43
CA ASP A 3 -35.71 5.20 -1.16
C ASP A 3 -35.95 5.01 -2.66
N TYR A 4 -35.43 3.93 -3.25
CA TYR A 4 -35.54 3.60 -4.67
C TYR A 4 -36.39 2.35 -4.94
N GLY A 5 -37.02 1.75 -3.92
CA GLY A 5 -37.79 0.51 -4.05
C GLY A 5 -36.97 -0.71 -4.47
N ILE A 6 -35.64 -0.67 -4.31
CA ILE A 6 -34.72 -1.76 -4.67
C ILE A 6 -34.55 -2.65 -3.44
N PRO A 7 -34.80 -3.98 -3.53
CA PRO A 7 -34.57 -4.87 -2.41
C PRO A 7 -33.10 -4.89 -2.01
N ARG A 8 -32.83 -4.96 -0.70
CA ARG A 8 -31.47 -5.17 -0.19
C ARG A 8 -30.89 -6.46 -0.77
N TRP A 9 -29.67 -6.40 -1.29
CA TRP A 9 -28.96 -7.56 -1.80
C TRP A 9 -28.80 -8.63 -0.72
N GLN A 10 -29.08 -9.89 -1.08
CA GLN A 10 -28.90 -11.07 -0.25
C GLN A 10 -27.98 -12.03 -1.00
N GLY A 11 -26.90 -12.44 -0.34
CA GLY A 11 -25.94 -13.38 -0.89
C GLY A 11 -25.10 -13.99 0.22
N THR A 12 -24.50 -15.14 -0.07
CA THR A 12 -23.48 -15.75 0.78
C THR A 12 -22.26 -14.84 0.91
N PRO A 13 -21.42 -15.00 1.95
CA PRO A 13 -20.18 -14.24 2.06
C PRO A 13 -19.33 -14.32 0.79
N GLU A 14 -19.24 -15.49 0.16
CA GLU A 14 -18.48 -15.74 -1.06
C GLU A 14 -19.04 -14.95 -2.26
N GLU A 15 -20.36 -14.95 -2.45
CA GLU A 15 -21.04 -14.16 -3.48
C GLU A 15 -20.84 -12.65 -3.25
N ASN A 16 -20.97 -12.21 -2.00
CA ASN A 16 -20.71 -10.82 -1.60
C ASN A 16 -19.29 -10.40 -1.95
N ALA A 17 -18.29 -11.23 -1.63
CA ALA A 17 -16.89 -10.96 -1.97
C ALA A 17 -16.66 -10.93 -3.49
N ALA A 18 -17.27 -11.85 -4.25
CA ALA A 18 -17.15 -11.88 -5.70
C ALA A 18 -17.76 -10.62 -6.34
N MET A 19 -18.95 -10.21 -5.90
CA MET A 19 -19.61 -8.98 -6.32
C MET A 19 -18.79 -7.75 -5.95
N TYR A 20 -18.35 -7.62 -4.70
CA TYR A 20 -17.56 -6.48 -4.23
C TYR A 20 -16.26 -6.35 -5.02
N ARG A 21 -15.56 -7.46 -5.29
CA ARG A 21 -14.35 -7.46 -6.13
C ARG A 21 -14.63 -7.03 -7.57
N THR A 22 -15.80 -7.38 -8.10
CA THR A 22 -16.23 -6.92 -9.44
C THR A 22 -16.47 -5.41 -9.44
N ALA A 23 -17.23 -4.89 -8.46
CA ALA A 23 -17.44 -3.46 -8.29
C ALA A 23 -16.12 -2.70 -8.13
N VAL A 24 -15.20 -3.21 -7.31
CA VAL A 24 -13.85 -2.65 -7.12
C VAL A 24 -13.09 -2.52 -8.45
N ARG A 25 -13.12 -3.57 -9.30
CA ARG A 25 -12.45 -3.54 -10.61
C ARG A 25 -13.04 -2.49 -11.53
N ILE A 26 -14.36 -2.35 -11.55
CA ILE A 26 -15.06 -1.28 -12.30
C ILE A 26 -14.62 0.10 -11.80
N CYS A 27 -14.47 0.25 -10.48
CA CYS A 27 -14.01 1.49 -9.86
C CYS A 27 -12.53 1.81 -10.15
N GLY A 28 -11.75 0.84 -10.64
CA GLY A 28 -10.32 0.96 -10.94
C GLY A 28 -9.38 0.42 -9.85
N GLY A 29 -9.94 -0.21 -8.81
CA GLY A 29 -9.15 -0.97 -7.83
C GLY A 29 -8.69 -2.30 -8.40
N ARG A 30 -7.71 -2.93 -7.73
CA ARG A 30 -7.06 -4.16 -8.23
C ARG A 30 -7.53 -5.41 -7.48
N GLU A 31 -7.05 -5.55 -6.25
CA GLU A 31 -7.27 -6.72 -5.40
C GLU A 31 -7.92 -6.26 -4.10
N THR A 32 -8.86 -7.06 -3.58
CA THR A 32 -9.55 -6.77 -2.32
C THR A 32 -9.54 -7.97 -1.40
N HIS A 33 -9.12 -7.73 -0.17
CA HIS A 33 -9.12 -8.67 0.94
C HIS A 33 -10.10 -8.18 2.00
N PHE A 34 -10.54 -9.09 2.86
CA PHE A 34 -11.55 -8.80 3.87
C PHE A 34 -11.08 -9.23 5.25
N LEU A 35 -11.36 -8.41 6.25
CA LEU A 35 -11.07 -8.69 7.65
C LEU A 35 -12.32 -8.47 8.49
N PRO A 36 -12.50 -9.22 9.60
CA PRO A 36 -13.45 -8.84 10.60
C PRO A 36 -12.98 -7.54 11.28
N LEU A 37 -13.91 -6.76 11.79
CA LEU A 37 -13.68 -5.71 12.78
C LEU A 37 -13.87 -6.32 14.17
N ASP A 38 -12.79 -6.87 14.71
CA ASP A 38 -12.72 -7.47 16.04
C ASP A 38 -11.85 -6.62 16.99
N GLU A 39 -11.66 -7.11 18.21
CA GLU A 39 -10.85 -6.43 19.24
C GLU A 39 -9.41 -6.09 18.81
N LYS A 40 -8.87 -6.77 17.79
CA LYS A 40 -7.52 -6.55 17.27
C LYS A 40 -7.53 -5.60 16.08
N THR A 41 -8.37 -5.84 15.08
CA THR A 41 -8.40 -5.04 13.86
C THR A 41 -9.04 -3.66 14.07
N ILE A 42 -9.94 -3.50 15.04
CA ILE A 42 -10.51 -2.20 15.40
C ILE A 42 -9.43 -1.20 15.85
N LYS A 43 -8.32 -1.69 16.42
CA LYS A 43 -7.16 -0.87 16.82
C LYS A 43 -6.41 -0.24 15.64
N LEU A 44 -6.71 -0.67 14.42
CA LEU A 44 -6.15 -0.08 13.18
C LEU A 44 -7.01 1.07 12.64
N VAL A 45 -8.21 1.29 13.19
CA VAL A 45 -9.02 2.48 12.94
C VAL A 45 -8.33 3.68 13.60
N SER A 46 -8.28 4.81 12.90
CA SER A 46 -7.71 6.05 13.43
C SER A 46 -8.46 6.47 14.69
N ALA A 47 -7.73 6.95 15.70
CA ALA A 47 -8.35 7.45 16.93
C ALA A 47 -9.16 8.73 16.71
N ALA A 48 -8.81 9.53 15.70
CA ALA A 48 -9.47 10.77 15.36
C ALA A 48 -9.36 11.08 13.86
N LYS A 49 -10.25 11.93 13.35
CA LYS A 49 -10.23 12.50 12.00
C LYS A 49 -10.52 13.99 12.07
N GLY A 50 -9.64 14.82 11.52
CA GLY A 50 -9.82 16.28 11.55
C GLY A 50 -9.98 16.85 12.96
N GLY A 51 -9.25 16.28 13.94
CA GLY A 51 -9.34 16.67 15.36
C GLY A 51 -10.53 16.09 16.12
N LYS A 52 -11.47 15.39 15.46
CA LYS A 52 -12.63 14.79 16.11
C LYS A 52 -12.38 13.30 16.41
N PRO A 53 -12.63 12.81 17.63
CA PRO A 53 -12.53 11.40 17.94
C PRO A 53 -13.43 10.56 17.02
N ILE A 54 -12.91 9.41 16.59
CA ILE A 54 -13.70 8.38 15.92
C ILE A 54 -14.20 7.41 16.98
N VAL A 55 -15.51 7.21 17.06
CA VAL A 55 -16.16 6.31 18.02
C VAL A 55 -17.12 5.36 17.32
N PHE A 56 -17.42 4.25 17.99
CA PHE A 56 -18.38 3.25 17.53
C PHE A 56 -19.64 3.33 18.39
N GLU A 57 -20.82 3.40 17.76
CA GLU A 57 -22.11 3.54 18.45
C GLU A 57 -23.20 2.67 17.80
N ASP A 58 -24.24 2.34 18.57
CA ASP A 58 -25.43 1.64 18.09
C ASP A 58 -26.36 2.61 17.35
N VAL A 59 -25.97 2.98 16.13
CA VAL A 59 -26.72 3.87 15.24
C VAL A 59 -26.86 3.26 13.85
N ASP A 60 -27.88 3.68 13.10
CA ASP A 60 -28.14 3.08 11.78
C ASP A 60 -27.23 3.58 10.67
N LEU A 61 -26.81 4.84 10.73
CA LEU A 61 -26.00 5.49 9.71
C LEU A 61 -24.76 6.14 10.33
N PRO A 62 -23.61 6.15 9.62
CA PRO A 62 -22.46 6.91 10.05
C PRO A 62 -22.77 8.41 10.00
N TYR A 63 -22.27 9.17 10.96
CA TYR A 63 -22.41 10.62 10.99
C TYR A 63 -21.16 11.32 11.52
N THR A 64 -21.09 12.62 11.32
CA THR A 64 -20.07 13.47 11.93
C THR A 64 -20.76 14.74 12.39
N ASP A 65 -20.61 15.05 13.67
CA ASP A 65 -21.12 16.28 14.28
C ASP A 65 -19.95 17.22 14.64
N ALA A 66 -20.20 18.25 15.45
CA ALA A 66 -19.16 19.18 15.88
C ALA A 66 -18.06 18.54 16.75
N THR A 67 -18.36 17.43 17.41
CA THR A 67 -17.58 16.82 18.49
C THR A 67 -16.95 15.48 18.13
N LYS A 68 -17.55 14.68 17.24
CA LYS A 68 -17.11 13.30 16.96
C LYS A 68 -17.45 12.83 15.54
N CYS A 69 -16.76 11.78 15.11
CA CYS A 69 -17.08 10.98 13.93
C CYS A 69 -17.56 9.60 14.39
N VAL A 70 -18.74 9.17 13.96
CA VAL A 70 -19.35 7.92 14.43
C VAL A 70 -19.40 6.86 13.33
N ILE A 71 -18.94 5.66 13.66
CA ILE A 71 -19.10 4.45 12.87
C ILE A 71 -20.16 3.56 13.54
N PRO A 72 -21.17 3.06 12.82
CA PRO A 72 -22.12 2.10 13.36
C PRO A 72 -21.47 0.80 13.87
N ASN A 73 -21.87 0.31 15.04
CA ASN A 73 -21.45 -1.00 15.59
C ASN A 73 -21.77 -2.19 14.66
N LYS A 74 -22.76 -2.03 13.77
CA LYS A 74 -23.08 -3.05 12.76
C LYS A 74 -22.04 -3.17 11.65
N CYS A 75 -21.12 -2.20 11.50
CA CYS A 75 -19.96 -2.36 10.63
C CYS A 75 -18.99 -3.39 11.22
N LYS A 76 -19.15 -4.65 10.81
CA LYS A 76 -18.39 -5.81 11.32
C LYS A 76 -17.24 -6.24 10.42
N TYR A 77 -17.12 -5.67 9.23
CA TYR A 77 -16.10 -6.04 8.25
C TYR A 77 -15.35 -4.83 7.72
N ALA A 78 -14.08 -5.05 7.39
CA ALA A 78 -13.25 -4.12 6.63
C ALA A 78 -12.93 -4.76 5.27
N ALA A 79 -13.20 -4.04 4.18
CA ALA A 79 -12.76 -4.38 2.83
C ALA A 79 -11.52 -3.55 2.49
N ILE A 80 -10.39 -4.22 2.24
CA ILE A 80 -9.07 -3.63 2.01
C ILE A 80 -8.75 -3.75 0.52
N THR A 81 -8.91 -2.65 -0.20
CA THR A 81 -8.75 -2.58 -1.66
C THR A 81 -7.41 -1.96 -2.05
N MET A 82 -6.61 -2.70 -2.82
CA MET A 82 -5.36 -2.23 -3.39
C MET A 82 -5.60 -1.24 -4.54
N VAL A 83 -4.95 -0.09 -4.44
CA VAL A 83 -4.84 0.89 -5.52
C VAL A 83 -3.45 0.79 -6.15
N GLY A 84 -3.42 0.41 -7.43
CA GLY A 84 -2.18 0.27 -8.19
C GLY A 84 -1.55 1.64 -8.48
N GLN A 85 -0.22 1.66 -8.53
CA GLN A 85 0.56 2.82 -8.95
C GLN A 85 1.10 2.57 -10.35
N GLU A 86 1.02 3.55 -11.24
CA GLU A 86 1.68 3.48 -12.56
C GLU A 86 3.20 3.28 -12.34
N PRO A 87 3.80 2.21 -12.86
CA PRO A 87 5.16 1.83 -12.49
C PRO A 87 6.25 2.55 -13.30
N VAL A 88 6.02 2.88 -14.58
CA VAL A 88 7.07 3.34 -15.48
C VAL A 88 7.60 4.71 -15.07
N THR A 89 6.71 5.65 -14.79
CA THR A 89 7.09 7.00 -14.39
C THR A 89 7.89 6.98 -13.08
N THR A 90 7.37 6.31 -12.04
CA THR A 90 8.08 6.17 -10.76
C THR A 90 9.44 5.50 -10.89
N LYS A 91 9.58 4.46 -11.72
CA LYS A 91 10.86 3.76 -11.89
C LYS A 91 11.91 4.65 -12.55
N ASN A 92 11.54 5.41 -13.58
CA ASN A 92 12.48 6.10 -14.46
C ASN A 92 12.78 7.54 -14.05
N HIS A 93 11.85 8.20 -13.37
CA HIS A 93 11.91 9.63 -13.12
C HIS A 93 12.06 9.98 -11.63
N ALA A 94 11.76 9.07 -10.70
CA ALA A 94 12.04 9.32 -9.28
C ALA A 94 13.54 9.64 -9.08
N PRO A 95 13.91 10.72 -8.35
CA PRO A 95 13.06 11.49 -7.43
C PRO A 95 12.44 12.79 -8.01
N ASP A 96 12.49 13.03 -9.31
CA ASP A 96 11.91 14.22 -9.93
C ASP A 96 10.36 14.20 -9.99
N PHE A 97 9.76 15.29 -10.45
CA PHE A 97 8.31 15.47 -10.55
C PHE A 97 7.62 14.51 -11.55
N GLY A 98 8.34 14.05 -12.58
CA GLY A 98 7.88 12.97 -13.44
C GLY A 98 7.70 11.67 -12.65
N GLY A 99 8.55 11.42 -11.64
CA GLY A 99 8.49 10.23 -10.78
C GLY A 99 7.24 10.17 -9.89
N THR A 100 6.66 11.33 -9.55
CA THR A 100 5.47 11.43 -8.70
C THR A 100 4.16 11.25 -9.45
N PHE A 101 4.19 11.34 -10.78
CA PHE A 101 2.98 11.23 -11.61
C PHE A 101 2.19 9.95 -11.33
N GLY A 102 2.86 8.80 -11.25
CA GLY A 102 2.22 7.53 -10.87
C GLY A 102 1.59 7.55 -9.47
N ALA A 103 2.20 8.25 -8.50
CA ALA A 103 1.65 8.38 -7.16
C ALA A 103 0.39 9.27 -7.15
N HIS A 104 0.41 10.40 -7.87
CA HIS A 104 -0.76 11.28 -8.01
C HIS A 104 -1.92 10.56 -8.71
N GLN A 105 -1.64 9.81 -9.79
CA GLN A 105 -2.62 8.95 -10.46
C GLN A 105 -3.30 8.00 -9.48
N ALA A 106 -2.52 7.34 -8.62
CA ALA A 106 -3.05 6.39 -7.66
C ALA A 106 -3.90 7.05 -6.56
N TYR A 107 -3.54 8.25 -6.07
CA TYR A 107 -4.38 8.97 -5.10
C TYR A 107 -5.70 9.45 -5.70
N SER A 108 -5.69 9.95 -6.94
CA SER A 108 -6.92 10.27 -7.68
C SER A 108 -7.81 9.04 -7.88
N MET A 109 -7.19 7.88 -8.18
CA MET A 109 -7.90 6.62 -8.30
C MET A 109 -8.50 6.17 -6.96
N ALA A 110 -7.79 6.35 -5.84
CA ALA A 110 -8.31 6.02 -4.52
C ALA A 110 -9.59 6.82 -4.20
N ALA A 111 -9.60 8.12 -4.46
CA ALA A 111 -10.79 8.96 -4.27
C ALA A 111 -11.98 8.50 -5.14
N LYS A 112 -11.71 8.14 -6.41
CA LYS A 112 -12.72 7.56 -7.31
C LYS A 112 -13.29 6.25 -6.76
N ILE A 113 -12.43 5.35 -6.28
CA ILE A 113 -12.85 4.06 -5.70
C ILE A 113 -13.74 4.29 -4.48
N GLU A 114 -13.32 5.15 -3.55
CA GLU A 114 -14.10 5.46 -2.33
C GLU A 114 -15.48 6.05 -2.67
N PHE A 115 -15.57 6.92 -3.68
CA PHE A 115 -16.84 7.51 -4.11
C PHE A 115 -17.76 6.47 -4.76
N MET A 116 -17.26 5.74 -5.76
CA MET A 116 -18.07 4.79 -6.54
C MET A 116 -18.51 3.59 -5.71
N LEU A 117 -17.63 3.03 -4.87
CA LEU A 117 -18.00 1.92 -3.98
C LEU A 117 -19.04 2.33 -2.96
N ARG A 118 -18.92 3.53 -2.38
CA ARG A 118 -19.94 4.04 -1.46
C ARG A 118 -21.31 4.14 -2.11
N ALA A 119 -21.37 4.64 -3.34
CA ALA A 119 -22.62 4.72 -4.10
C ALA A 119 -23.19 3.32 -4.38
N PHE A 120 -22.34 2.40 -4.84
CA PHE A 120 -22.72 1.01 -5.12
C PHE A 120 -23.28 0.32 -3.88
N MET A 121 -22.51 0.31 -2.78
CA MET A 121 -22.87 -0.37 -1.52
C MET A 121 -24.18 0.16 -0.93
N ARG A 122 -24.36 1.49 -0.91
CA ARG A 122 -25.63 2.11 -0.49
C ARG A 122 -26.79 1.72 -1.40
N GLY A 123 -26.55 1.64 -2.72
CA GLY A 123 -27.54 1.21 -3.70
C GLY A 123 -28.08 -0.19 -3.42
N ILE A 124 -27.20 -1.12 -3.03
CA ILE A 124 -27.56 -2.52 -2.72
C ILE A 124 -27.91 -2.78 -1.25
N GLY A 125 -27.86 -1.76 -0.39
CA GLY A 125 -28.40 -1.79 0.97
C GLY A 125 -27.42 -2.13 2.06
N TYR A 126 -26.16 -1.79 1.86
CA TYR A 126 -25.11 -1.92 2.85
C TYR A 126 -24.42 -0.58 3.08
N LEU A 127 -23.86 -0.42 4.28
CA LEU A 127 -22.97 0.68 4.61
C LEU A 127 -21.60 0.46 3.98
N ASP A 128 -20.94 1.55 3.61
CA ASP A 128 -19.51 1.53 3.33
C ASP A 128 -18.88 2.85 3.81
N VAL A 129 -18.15 2.77 4.92
CA VAL A 129 -17.60 3.91 5.66
C VAL A 129 -16.12 4.05 5.36
N PHE A 130 -15.75 5.17 4.75
CA PHE A 130 -14.38 5.46 4.34
C PHE A 130 -13.75 6.60 5.17
N GLY A 131 -12.43 6.62 5.18
CA GLY A 131 -11.65 7.73 5.74
C GLY A 131 -11.58 7.74 7.26
N ALA A 132 -11.86 6.61 7.91
CA ALA A 132 -11.56 6.38 9.34
C ALA A 132 -10.24 5.61 9.55
N THR A 133 -9.50 5.35 8.47
CA THR A 133 -8.42 4.35 8.40
C THR A 133 -7.20 4.95 7.69
N GLU A 134 -6.56 5.94 8.32
CA GLU A 134 -5.46 6.69 7.69
C GLU A 134 -4.13 5.92 7.63
N ILE A 135 -4.03 4.81 8.36
CA ILE A 135 -2.80 4.02 8.50
C ILE A 135 -2.87 2.80 7.57
N ASN A 136 -2.56 2.99 6.29
CA ASN A 136 -2.85 2.01 5.23
C ASN A 136 -2.04 0.69 5.31
N VAL A 137 -0.76 0.78 5.70
CA VAL A 137 0.20 -0.35 5.58
C VAL A 137 -0.17 -1.54 6.49
N PRO A 138 -0.49 -1.35 7.79
CA PRO A 138 -0.95 -2.43 8.65
C PRO A 138 -2.18 -3.18 8.10
N TRP A 139 -3.18 -2.46 7.58
CA TRP A 139 -4.36 -3.07 6.95
C TRP A 139 -3.98 -4.01 5.81
N GLY A 140 -3.04 -3.60 4.95
CA GLY A 140 -2.52 -4.44 3.87
C GLY A 140 -1.76 -5.67 4.39
N ILE A 141 -1.06 -5.57 5.52
CA ILE A 141 -0.31 -6.70 6.09
C ILE A 141 -1.24 -7.72 6.74
N VAL A 142 -2.09 -7.26 7.66
CA VAL A 142 -2.95 -8.18 8.44
C VAL A 142 -4.04 -8.83 7.59
N SER A 143 -4.41 -8.22 6.46
CA SER A 143 -5.37 -8.80 5.50
C SER A 143 -4.75 -9.84 4.57
N GLY A 144 -3.42 -9.98 4.56
CA GLY A 144 -2.71 -10.83 3.62
C GLY A 144 -2.57 -10.24 2.22
N LEU A 145 -2.87 -8.95 2.04
CA LEU A 145 -2.67 -8.26 0.76
C LEU A 145 -1.17 -8.04 0.46
N SER A 146 -0.35 -7.89 1.49
CA SER A 146 1.08 -7.57 1.35
C SER A 146 1.92 -8.02 2.55
N GLU A 147 3.23 -8.07 2.40
CA GLU A 147 4.20 -8.19 3.51
C GLU A 147 4.91 -6.86 3.77
N LEU A 148 5.37 -6.64 5.00
CA LEU A 148 6.13 -5.44 5.36
C LEU A 148 7.55 -5.47 4.78
N SER A 149 8.01 -4.35 4.23
CA SER A 149 9.36 -4.18 3.72
C SER A 149 10.30 -3.37 4.63
N ARG A 150 11.60 -3.39 4.31
CA ARG A 150 12.63 -2.51 4.89
C ARG A 150 12.30 -1.02 4.77
N MET A 151 11.66 -0.59 3.68
CA MET A 151 11.27 0.81 3.47
C MET A 151 9.95 1.19 4.16
N LYS A 152 9.45 0.37 5.10
CA LYS A 152 8.17 0.53 5.82
C LYS A 152 6.91 0.61 4.95
N SER A 153 7.01 0.19 3.69
CA SER A 153 5.88 0.02 2.78
C SER A 153 5.46 -1.44 2.70
N GLY A 154 4.24 -1.72 2.23
CA GLY A 154 3.84 -3.08 1.87
C GLY A 154 4.46 -3.53 0.55
N MET A 155 4.65 -4.84 0.39
CA MET A 155 5.01 -5.50 -0.86
C MET A 155 3.99 -6.59 -1.16
N ASN A 156 3.33 -6.51 -2.31
CA ASN A 156 2.34 -7.49 -2.75
C ASN A 156 3.03 -8.56 -3.63
N PRO A 157 2.70 -9.86 -3.49
CA PRO A 157 3.33 -10.93 -4.28
C PRO A 157 3.14 -10.82 -5.81
N LYS A 158 2.12 -10.08 -6.27
CA LYS A 158 1.82 -9.90 -7.70
C LYS A 158 2.51 -8.66 -8.27
N VAL A 159 2.47 -7.52 -7.56
CA VAL A 159 2.91 -6.21 -8.09
C VAL A 159 4.10 -5.58 -7.36
N GLY A 160 4.68 -6.25 -6.37
CA GLY A 160 5.80 -5.72 -5.60
C GLY A 160 5.38 -4.54 -4.72
N SER A 161 6.22 -3.51 -4.66
CA SER A 161 5.94 -2.30 -3.87
C SER A 161 5.22 -1.20 -4.66
N LEU A 162 4.92 -1.42 -5.95
CA LEU A 162 4.24 -0.44 -6.82
C LEU A 162 2.71 -0.53 -6.72
N PHE A 163 2.23 -0.53 -5.48
CA PHE A 163 0.86 -0.15 -5.14
C PHE A 163 0.92 0.97 -4.11
N ARG A 164 0.00 1.92 -4.19
CA ARG A 164 0.13 3.20 -3.47
C ARG A 164 -0.59 3.20 -2.14
N LYS A 165 -1.85 2.78 -2.17
CA LYS A 165 -2.78 2.91 -1.06
C LYS A 165 -3.63 1.65 -0.95
N CYS A 166 -3.96 1.30 0.28
CA CYS A 166 -5.11 0.47 0.57
C CYS A 166 -6.28 1.41 0.84
N VAL A 167 -7.34 1.35 0.05
CA VAL A 167 -8.63 1.96 0.36
C VAL A 167 -9.35 0.99 1.30
N ILE A 168 -9.77 1.46 2.48
CA ILE A 168 -10.41 0.60 3.49
C ILE A 168 -11.82 1.09 3.72
N GLY A 169 -12.79 0.26 3.32
CA GLY A 169 -14.21 0.46 3.54
C GLY A 169 -14.70 -0.37 4.72
N LEU A 170 -15.32 0.26 5.72
CA LEU A 170 -15.92 -0.43 6.86
C LEU A 170 -17.41 -0.62 6.60
N THR A 171 -17.90 -1.85 6.73
CA THR A 171 -19.21 -2.24 6.21
C THR A 171 -19.89 -3.28 7.09
N ASP A 172 -21.21 -3.31 7.02
CA ASP A 172 -22.09 -4.32 7.61
C ASP A 172 -22.35 -5.51 6.67
N MET A 173 -21.74 -5.52 5.47
CA MET A 173 -21.78 -6.67 4.57
C MET A 173 -20.85 -7.78 5.06
N GLU A 174 -21.36 -9.01 5.08
CA GLU A 174 -20.60 -10.19 5.46
C GLU A 174 -19.68 -10.66 4.33
N PHE A 175 -18.43 -11.01 4.67
CA PHE A 175 -17.41 -11.50 3.74
C PHE A 175 -16.62 -12.69 4.28
N PRO A 176 -16.03 -13.54 3.41
CA PRO A 176 -15.02 -14.50 3.78
C PRO A 176 -13.76 -13.77 4.28
N VAL A 177 -13.28 -14.16 5.45
CA VAL A 177 -12.12 -13.53 6.08
C VAL A 177 -10.82 -14.01 5.44
N SER A 178 -9.96 -13.05 5.11
CA SER A 178 -8.61 -13.28 4.60
C SER A 178 -7.63 -13.51 5.75
N LYS A 179 -6.52 -14.22 5.49
CA LYS A 179 -5.46 -14.45 6.47
C LYS A 179 -4.17 -13.74 6.05
N PRO A 180 -3.32 -13.30 7.00
CA PRO A 180 -1.97 -12.85 6.69
C PRO A 180 -1.23 -13.88 5.83
N ILE A 181 -0.32 -13.38 4.99
CA ILE A 181 0.49 -14.22 4.10
C ILE A 181 1.96 -14.22 4.54
N ASP A 182 2.68 -15.23 4.09
CA ASP A 182 4.13 -15.29 4.13
C ASP A 182 4.61 -15.74 2.74
N ALA A 183 5.06 -14.78 1.94
CA ALA A 183 5.64 -15.02 0.62
C ALA A 183 7.18 -14.90 0.65
N GLY A 184 7.78 -14.89 1.85
CA GLY A 184 9.22 -14.71 2.07
C GLY A 184 9.74 -13.31 1.72
N MET A 185 8.88 -12.36 1.34
CA MET A 185 9.30 -11.03 0.91
C MET A 185 9.83 -10.21 2.08
N HIS A 186 9.25 -10.37 3.27
CA HIS A 186 9.75 -9.75 4.49
C HIS A 186 11.15 -10.29 4.84
N ARG A 187 11.35 -11.61 4.80
CA ARG A 187 12.65 -12.25 5.04
C ARG A 187 13.69 -11.83 4.01
N PHE A 188 13.30 -11.70 2.73
CA PHE A 188 14.20 -11.25 1.68
C PHE A 188 14.80 -9.86 1.96
N CYS A 189 14.05 -8.98 2.65
CA CYS A 189 14.54 -7.67 3.05
C CYS A 189 15.72 -7.73 4.03
N TYR A 190 15.96 -8.88 4.68
CA TYR A 190 17.06 -9.09 5.61
C TYR A 190 18.37 -9.05 4.83
N ASP A 191 18.37 -9.53 3.59
CA ASP A 191 19.57 -9.72 2.78
C ASP A 191 19.65 -8.77 1.56
N CYS A 192 18.54 -8.14 1.16
CA CYS A 192 18.49 -7.27 -0.02
C CYS A 192 19.08 -5.88 0.18
N GLY A 193 18.44 -5.01 0.98
CA GLY A 193 18.94 -3.66 1.24
C GLY A 193 18.91 -2.64 0.08
N LYS A 194 18.57 -3.04 -1.16
CA LYS A 194 18.58 -2.18 -2.36
C LYS A 194 17.91 -0.82 -2.17
N CYS A 195 16.76 -0.79 -1.50
CA CYS A 195 16.02 0.46 -1.23
C CYS A 195 16.79 1.44 -0.33
N ALA A 196 17.61 0.94 0.60
CA ALA A 196 18.45 1.75 1.46
C ALA A 196 19.68 2.29 0.72
N GLU A 197 20.29 1.46 -0.12
CA GLU A 197 21.44 1.83 -0.95
C GLU A 197 21.10 2.94 -1.95
N MET A 198 19.91 2.86 -2.55
CA MET A 198 19.45 3.82 -3.57
C MET A 198 18.70 5.02 -2.98
N CYS A 199 18.60 5.15 -1.65
CA CYS A 199 17.84 6.23 -1.04
C CYS A 199 18.64 7.54 -1.09
N PRO A 200 18.22 8.55 -1.88
CA PRO A 200 18.93 9.83 -1.95
C PRO A 200 18.99 10.56 -0.61
N ALA A 201 17.93 10.44 0.21
CA ALA A 201 17.88 11.00 1.56
C ALA A 201 18.64 10.17 2.61
N GLN A 202 19.12 8.97 2.26
CA GLN A 202 19.65 7.97 3.20
C GLN A 202 18.71 7.73 4.42
N ALA A 203 17.40 7.84 4.18
CA ALA A 203 16.37 7.78 5.22
C ALA A 203 16.03 6.35 5.67
N ILE A 204 16.48 5.34 4.93
CA ILE A 204 16.22 3.93 5.21
C ILE A 204 17.48 3.32 5.82
N VAL A 205 17.34 2.61 6.94
CA VAL A 205 18.46 1.93 7.59
C VAL A 205 19.08 0.89 6.65
N LYS A 206 20.40 0.99 6.48
CA LYS A 206 21.17 0.08 5.63
C LYS A 206 21.18 -1.34 6.23
N ARG A 207 21.37 -2.33 5.34
CA ARG A 207 21.36 -3.75 5.71
C ARG A 207 22.50 -4.13 6.65
N ASP A 208 23.69 -3.60 6.38
CA ASP A 208 24.93 -3.82 7.15
C ASP A 208 24.87 -3.21 8.56
N VAL A 209 24.17 -2.09 8.71
CA VAL A 209 23.86 -1.47 10.02
C VAL A 209 22.85 -2.30 10.80
N LEU A 210 21.71 -2.62 10.17
CA LEU A 210 20.65 -3.38 10.80
C LEU A 210 20.05 -4.38 9.82
N ARG A 211 20.46 -5.63 9.98
CA ARG A 211 20.01 -6.74 9.13
C ARG A 211 18.51 -7.02 9.35
N GLU A 212 18.12 -7.27 10.59
CA GLU A 212 16.76 -7.68 10.97
C GLU A 212 15.93 -6.53 11.56
N PRO A 213 14.59 -6.58 11.48
CA PRO A 213 13.76 -5.55 12.10
C PRO A 213 13.88 -5.61 13.64
N THR A 214 13.71 -4.46 14.27
CA THR A 214 13.83 -4.29 15.74
C THR A 214 12.54 -3.72 16.33
N TRP A 215 12.36 -3.91 17.64
CA TRP A 215 11.32 -3.24 18.41
C TRP A 215 11.74 -1.82 18.83
N GLU A 216 13.04 -1.55 18.81
CA GLU A 216 13.60 -0.28 19.22
C GLU A 216 13.29 0.84 18.22
N ILE A 217 12.94 2.00 18.77
CA ILE A 217 12.81 3.22 17.97
C ILE A 217 14.17 3.90 17.95
N THR A 218 14.90 3.73 16.86
CA THR A 218 16.15 4.45 16.61
C THR A 218 15.99 5.35 15.38
N SER A 219 16.91 6.31 15.21
CA SER A 219 17.09 6.96 13.91
C SER A 219 18.09 6.16 13.09
N PRO A 220 17.87 5.94 11.78
CA PRO A 220 18.92 5.57 10.85
C PRO A 220 20.13 6.52 10.95
N ASP A 221 21.33 5.96 10.76
CA ASP A 221 22.64 6.55 11.08
C ASP A 221 23.02 7.86 10.38
N ASN A 222 22.23 8.42 9.45
CA ASN A 222 22.63 9.63 8.73
C ASN A 222 22.18 10.91 9.46
N PRO A 223 23.09 11.76 9.96
CA PRO A 223 22.79 13.07 10.54
C PRO A 223 22.62 14.21 9.53
N THR A 224 22.95 13.99 8.24
CA THR A 224 22.92 15.06 7.22
C THR A 224 21.49 15.52 6.98
N GLY A 225 21.21 16.80 7.27
CA GLY A 225 19.87 17.38 7.14
C GLY A 225 18.94 17.09 8.32
N ASN A 226 19.36 16.32 9.34
CA ASN A 226 18.55 16.14 10.54
C ASN A 226 18.68 17.37 11.45
N PRO A 227 17.59 17.84 12.09
CA PRO A 227 17.69 18.82 13.15
C PRO A 227 18.46 18.22 14.34
N THR A 228 19.20 19.06 15.07
CA THR A 228 19.96 18.68 16.28
C THR A 228 19.12 17.94 17.32
N ASN A 229 17.80 18.18 17.32
CA ASN A 229 16.83 17.59 18.25
C ASN A 229 15.84 16.65 17.53
N LEU A 230 16.28 15.88 16.53
CA LEU A 230 15.42 14.88 15.90
C LEU A 230 14.87 13.92 16.97
N LYS A 231 13.54 13.73 16.95
CA LYS A 231 12.80 12.86 17.88
C LYS A 231 12.15 11.70 17.12
N PRO A 232 12.86 10.58 16.90
CA PRO A 232 12.37 9.44 16.13
C PRO A 232 11.02 8.90 16.58
N GLU A 233 10.71 9.00 17.86
CA GLU A 233 9.44 8.60 18.48
C GLU A 233 8.22 9.36 17.95
N LEU A 234 8.41 10.56 17.38
CA LEU A 234 7.30 11.35 16.80
C LEU A 234 6.81 10.78 15.47
N PHE A 235 7.67 10.05 14.75
CA PHE A 235 7.35 9.50 13.43
C PHE A 235 7.55 7.98 13.34
N ASN A 236 7.98 7.33 14.43
CA ASN A 236 8.04 5.89 14.56
C ASN A 236 7.22 5.45 15.79
N ARG A 237 6.08 4.81 15.56
CA ARG A 237 5.24 4.29 16.66
C ARG A 237 5.89 3.08 17.34
N PRO A 238 5.88 3.01 18.69
CA PRO A 238 6.38 1.86 19.43
C PRO A 238 5.45 0.64 19.29
N GLY A 239 5.89 -0.51 19.82
CA GLY A 239 5.06 -1.72 19.90
C GLY A 239 4.96 -2.51 18.60
N LYS A 240 5.91 -2.33 17.66
CA LYS A 240 5.99 -3.09 16.41
C LYS A 240 7.43 -3.37 16.01
N ARG A 241 7.71 -4.59 15.56
CA ARG A 241 9.03 -5.00 15.05
C ARG A 241 9.21 -4.55 13.60
N VAL A 242 9.99 -3.51 13.35
CA VAL A 242 10.19 -2.92 12.01
C VAL A 242 11.64 -2.45 11.82
N TRP A 243 12.06 -2.18 10.58
CA TRP A 243 13.30 -1.44 10.34
C TRP A 243 13.08 0.05 10.60
N PRO A 244 13.90 0.73 11.43
CA PRO A 244 13.82 2.17 11.61
C PRO A 244 13.85 2.96 10.30
N PHE A 245 13.11 4.06 10.26
CA PHE A 245 13.01 4.93 9.08
C PHE A 245 13.02 6.38 9.52
N ASN A 246 13.87 7.18 8.88
CA ASN A 246 13.99 8.61 9.11
C ASN A 246 12.96 9.34 8.24
N HIS A 247 11.73 9.46 8.74
CA HIS A 247 10.66 10.13 8.01
C HIS A 247 10.97 11.62 7.75
N PHE A 248 11.72 12.26 8.65
CA PHE A 248 12.15 13.65 8.48
C PHE A 248 13.06 13.81 7.26
N ALA A 249 14.17 13.06 7.20
CA ALA A 249 15.10 13.14 6.06
C ALA A 249 14.40 12.80 4.73
N CYS A 250 13.51 11.80 4.74
CA CYS A 250 12.72 11.45 3.55
C CYS A 250 11.85 12.62 3.08
N HIS A 251 11.14 13.30 4.00
CA HIS A 251 10.28 14.43 3.66
C HIS A 251 11.08 15.68 3.30
N ASN A 252 12.19 15.93 4.00
CA ASN A 252 13.05 17.08 3.75
C ASN A 252 13.59 17.08 2.31
N LEU A 253 13.95 15.90 1.79
CA LEU A 253 14.31 15.77 0.38
C LEU A 253 13.21 16.32 -0.55
N TRP A 254 11.93 16.01 -0.28
CA TRP A 254 10.83 16.45 -1.16
C TRP A 254 10.71 17.99 -1.18
N VAL A 255 11.00 18.61 -0.05
CA VAL A 255 11.01 20.07 0.10
C VAL A 255 12.20 20.66 -0.65
N GLU A 256 13.40 20.10 -0.46
CA GLU A 256 14.63 20.56 -1.10
C GLU A 256 14.60 20.42 -2.63
N THR A 257 14.01 19.33 -3.14
CA THR A 257 13.90 19.07 -4.58
C THR A 257 12.62 19.63 -5.20
N ALA A 258 11.75 20.25 -4.40
CA ALA A 258 10.43 20.74 -4.81
C ALA A 258 9.62 19.74 -5.66
N SER A 259 9.79 18.44 -5.38
CA SER A 259 9.32 17.35 -6.24
C SER A 259 7.96 16.78 -5.83
N ASP A 260 7.34 17.29 -4.76
CA ASP A 260 6.06 16.81 -4.19
C ASP A 260 6.05 15.28 -3.91
N GLY A 261 7.23 14.69 -3.72
CA GLY A 261 7.40 13.25 -3.62
C GLY A 261 8.79 12.77 -4.03
N CYS A 262 9.02 11.46 -3.93
CA CYS A 262 10.25 10.82 -4.40
C CYS A 262 9.94 9.48 -5.05
N GLY A 263 9.67 8.44 -4.24
CA GLY A 263 9.30 7.11 -4.75
C GLY A 263 10.46 6.23 -5.23
N ARG A 264 11.72 6.69 -5.16
CA ARG A 264 12.90 5.92 -5.63
C ARG A 264 13.00 4.53 -5.00
N CYS A 265 12.78 4.45 -3.69
CA CYS A 265 12.77 3.18 -2.96
C CYS A 265 11.67 2.23 -3.46
N GLN A 266 10.48 2.76 -3.77
CA GLN A 266 9.36 2.00 -4.28
C GLN A 266 9.58 1.56 -5.73
N GLY A 267 10.15 2.39 -6.59
CA GLY A 267 10.39 2.07 -8.00
C GLY A 267 11.42 0.95 -8.19
N LEU A 268 12.51 0.98 -7.42
CA LEU A 268 13.65 0.07 -7.61
C LEU A 268 13.58 -1.22 -6.80
N CYS A 269 12.49 -1.47 -6.07
CA CYS A 269 12.30 -2.73 -5.35
C CYS A 269 12.39 -3.91 -6.33
N VAL A 270 13.19 -4.93 -5.97
CA VAL A 270 13.41 -6.13 -6.79
C VAL A 270 12.10 -6.85 -7.13
N PHE A 271 11.11 -6.74 -6.23
CA PHE A 271 9.81 -7.38 -6.38
C PHE A 271 8.89 -6.68 -7.39
N ASN A 272 9.30 -5.55 -7.95
CA ASN A 272 8.56 -4.93 -9.06
C ASN A 272 8.85 -5.60 -10.42
N ASN A 273 9.88 -6.45 -10.47
CA ASN A 273 10.42 -7.00 -11.72
C ASN A 273 9.81 -8.36 -12.06
N PHE A 274 8.85 -8.85 -11.27
CA PHE A 274 8.33 -10.21 -11.35
C PHE A 274 7.73 -10.66 -12.68
N HIS A 275 7.31 -9.73 -13.54
CA HIS A 275 6.75 -10.02 -14.87
C HIS A 275 7.80 -9.93 -15.99
N LEU A 276 9.04 -9.56 -15.69
CA LEU A 276 10.09 -9.28 -16.68
C LEU A 276 10.87 -10.52 -17.14
N SER A 277 10.73 -11.68 -16.48
CA SER A 277 11.49 -12.88 -16.82
C SER A 277 10.70 -14.15 -16.53
N SER A 278 10.86 -15.15 -17.42
CA SER A 278 10.21 -16.47 -17.31
C SER A 278 10.66 -17.27 -16.09
N ILE A 279 11.82 -16.95 -15.49
CA ILE A 279 12.32 -17.62 -14.28
C ILE A 279 11.75 -17.02 -12.98
N HIS A 280 11.19 -15.81 -13.01
CA HIS A 280 10.71 -15.14 -11.79
C HIS A 280 9.62 -15.91 -11.03
N PRO A 281 8.71 -16.69 -11.65
CA PRO A 281 7.84 -17.59 -10.91
C PRO A 281 8.61 -18.61 -10.05
N LEU A 282 9.69 -19.19 -10.57
CA LEU A 282 10.54 -20.11 -9.80
C LEU A 282 11.30 -19.38 -8.69
N VAL A 283 11.80 -18.17 -8.96
CA VAL A 283 12.47 -17.34 -7.95
C VAL A 283 11.49 -17.01 -6.82
N LYS A 284 10.23 -16.66 -7.12
CA LYS A 284 9.20 -16.40 -6.08
C LYS A 284 8.99 -17.60 -5.17
N THR A 285 8.78 -18.77 -5.76
CA THR A 285 8.61 -20.01 -5.00
C THR A 285 9.84 -20.33 -4.18
N THR A 286 11.04 -20.11 -4.72
CA THR A 286 12.28 -20.33 -3.97
C THR A 286 12.43 -19.34 -2.82
N VAL A 287 12.17 -18.04 -3.04
CA VAL A 287 12.27 -17.00 -2.00
C VAL A 287 11.26 -17.22 -0.86
N SER A 288 10.09 -17.79 -1.15
CA SER A 288 9.08 -18.04 -0.12
C SER A 288 9.53 -19.11 0.89
N VAL A 289 10.32 -20.11 0.47
CA VAL A 289 10.70 -21.25 1.33
C VAL A 289 12.20 -21.36 1.64
N THR A 290 13.09 -20.83 0.78
CA THR A 290 14.54 -21.01 0.86
C THR A 290 15.29 -19.67 0.98
N PRO A 291 15.40 -19.10 2.19
CA PRO A 291 16.05 -17.80 2.40
C PRO A 291 17.57 -17.82 2.13
N LEU A 292 18.20 -19.00 2.10
CA LEU A 292 19.65 -19.15 1.88
C LEU A 292 20.12 -18.56 0.54
N LEU A 293 19.23 -18.46 -0.45
CA LEU A 293 19.53 -17.95 -1.78
C LEU A 293 19.20 -16.45 -1.95
N ASN A 294 18.73 -15.77 -0.90
CA ASN A 294 18.29 -14.38 -1.01
C ASN A 294 19.39 -13.44 -1.52
N SER A 295 20.60 -13.54 -0.95
CA SER A 295 21.74 -12.72 -1.39
C SER A 295 22.13 -13.01 -2.85
N PHE A 296 22.05 -14.27 -3.27
CA PHE A 296 22.29 -14.65 -4.66
C PHE A 296 21.28 -13.98 -5.59
N PHE A 297 19.97 -14.09 -5.30
CA PHE A 297 18.93 -13.47 -6.14
C PHE A 297 19.00 -11.95 -6.16
N TYR A 298 19.34 -11.31 -5.03
CA TYR A 298 19.57 -9.87 -4.99
C TYR A 298 20.77 -9.45 -5.85
N ASN A 299 21.89 -10.18 -5.78
CA ASN A 299 23.05 -9.90 -6.62
C ASN A 299 22.75 -10.14 -8.12
N ALA A 300 21.93 -11.14 -8.45
CA ALA A 300 21.46 -11.36 -9.80
C ALA A 300 20.60 -10.18 -10.30
N ASP A 301 19.63 -9.69 -9.51
CA ASP A 301 18.83 -8.51 -9.87
C ASP A 301 19.71 -7.26 -10.14
N ARG A 302 20.77 -7.08 -9.35
CA ARG A 302 21.77 -6.01 -9.58
C ARG A 302 22.52 -6.19 -10.89
N LEU A 303 22.99 -7.40 -11.17
CA LEU A 303 23.77 -7.69 -12.38
C LEU A 303 22.93 -7.48 -13.65
N PHE A 304 21.67 -7.92 -13.64
CA PHE A 304 20.77 -7.76 -14.78
C PHE A 304 20.19 -6.35 -14.92
N GLY A 305 20.35 -5.49 -13.90
CA GLY A 305 19.95 -4.09 -13.96
C GLY A 305 18.44 -3.88 -14.09
N TYR A 306 17.62 -4.81 -13.59
CA TYR A 306 16.17 -4.68 -13.68
C TYR A 306 15.65 -3.46 -12.88
N GLY A 307 14.73 -2.72 -13.49
CA GLY A 307 14.01 -1.63 -12.85
C GLY A 307 13.70 -0.49 -13.82
N GLU A 308 14.73 0.15 -14.33
CA GLU A 308 14.58 1.30 -15.24
C GLU A 308 14.49 0.84 -16.70
N LEU A 309 13.78 1.61 -17.52
CA LEU A 309 13.89 1.50 -18.97
C LEU A 309 15.29 2.00 -19.39
N PRO A 310 15.90 1.38 -20.42
CA PRO A 310 17.07 1.95 -21.07
C PRO A 310 16.81 3.40 -21.43
N GLU A 311 17.82 4.26 -21.28
CA GLU A 311 17.68 5.70 -21.54
C GLU A 311 17.12 5.99 -22.94
N SER A 312 17.61 5.24 -23.94
CA SER A 312 17.13 5.29 -25.34
C SER A 312 15.66 4.94 -25.54
N SER A 313 15.02 4.30 -24.55
CA SER A 313 13.62 3.85 -24.60
C SER A 313 12.69 4.66 -23.69
N ARG A 314 13.21 5.67 -22.95
CA ARG A 314 12.39 6.46 -22.02
C ARG A 314 11.41 7.37 -22.73
N GLU A 315 11.85 8.00 -23.83
CA GLU A 315 10.97 8.86 -24.65
C GLU A 315 9.87 8.03 -25.35
N ASP A 316 10.22 6.81 -25.74
CA ASP A 316 9.33 5.81 -26.33
C ASP A 316 8.07 5.57 -25.47
N PHE A 317 8.17 5.65 -24.13
CA PHE A 317 7.02 5.54 -23.22
C PHE A 317 5.93 6.57 -23.53
N TRP A 318 6.35 7.81 -23.80
CA TRP A 318 5.45 8.92 -24.07
C TRP A 318 4.97 8.93 -25.53
N LEU A 319 5.82 8.51 -26.47
CA LEU A 319 5.51 8.55 -27.90
C LEU A 319 4.79 7.32 -28.43
N LYS A 320 4.76 6.21 -27.67
CA LYS A 320 4.13 4.95 -28.07
C LYS A 320 3.15 4.45 -27.00
N PRO A 321 2.06 5.18 -26.71
CA PRO A 321 1.14 4.87 -25.62
C PRO A 321 0.57 3.45 -25.74
N ASP A 322 0.25 2.96 -26.94
CA ASP A 322 -0.31 1.62 -27.13
C ASP A 322 0.64 0.48 -26.78
N LYS A 323 1.96 0.72 -26.81
CA LYS A 323 2.98 -0.27 -26.41
C LYS A 323 3.03 -0.44 -24.90
N TYR A 324 2.88 0.66 -24.14
CA TYR A 324 3.11 0.68 -22.70
C TYR A 324 1.83 0.73 -21.86
N LEU A 325 0.78 1.36 -22.39
CA LEU A 325 -0.54 1.55 -21.77
C LEU A 325 -1.63 1.25 -22.82
N PRO A 326 -1.74 0.01 -23.32
CA PRO A 326 -2.76 -0.34 -24.29
C PRO A 326 -4.16 -0.10 -23.74
N ILE A 327 -5.08 0.34 -24.60
CA ILE A 327 -6.50 0.46 -24.26
C ILE A 327 -7.05 -0.96 -23.98
N THR A 328 -7.23 -1.30 -22.71
CA THR A 328 -7.82 -2.57 -22.29
C THR A 328 -9.30 -2.40 -21.94
N GLY A 329 -10.16 -3.35 -22.32
CA GLY A 329 -11.55 -3.40 -21.86
C GLY A 329 -12.60 -2.79 -22.80
N PHE A 330 -12.19 -2.33 -23.98
CA PHE A 330 -13.09 -2.10 -25.11
C PHE A 330 -12.84 -3.24 -26.12
N LYS A 331 -13.65 -4.30 -26.04
CA LYS A 331 -13.78 -5.32 -27.08
C LYS A 331 -15.23 -5.41 -27.49
#